data_AF-A0A8J2JV33-F1
#
_entry.id   AF-A0A8J2JV33-F1
#
_cell.length_a   1.000
_cell.length_b   1.000
_cell.length_c   1.000
_cell.angle_alpha   90.00
_cell.angle_beta   90.00
_cell.angle_gamma   90.00
#
_symmetry.space_group_name_H-M   'P 1'
#
loop_
_entity.id
_entity.type
_entity.pdbx_description
1 polymer ?
#
loop_
_entity_poly.entity_id
_entity_poly.type
_entity_poly.pdbx_seq_one_letter_code
_entity_poly.pdbx_strand_id
1 'polypeptide(L)'
;MYTPVKVPKNREDITLEWLNAILNPHEITVEKFEFVGDSKFARGCLSDLIRLQLQVYSQNGTVLEEMGLVVKSLPSNPDVRGYVLGKGYCQNEVQMYTEVLPAINSFLDSCGVPDSHRFPFPKCY
;
A
#
# COMPACT_ATOMS: atom_id res chain seq x y z
N MET A 1 -10.61 -12.97 16.24
CA MET A 1 -11.24 -11.63 16.40
C MET A 1 -10.36 -10.64 15.66
N TYR A 2 -10.90 -9.91 14.68
CA TYR A 2 -10.18 -8.86 13.96
C TYR A 2 -10.14 -7.61 14.84
N THR A 3 -8.99 -7.28 15.40
CA THR A 3 -8.82 -5.99 16.10
C THR A 3 -8.59 -4.94 15.02
N PRO A 4 -9.41 -3.90 14.92
CA PRO A 4 -9.22 -2.86 13.92
C PRO A 4 -7.86 -2.20 14.15
N VAL A 5 -6.93 -2.39 13.22
CA VAL A 5 -5.61 -1.77 13.29
C VAL A 5 -5.77 -0.29 12.97
N LYS A 6 -5.30 0.57 13.89
CA LYS A 6 -5.35 2.02 13.70
C LYS A 6 -4.54 2.41 12.47
N VAL A 7 -5.15 3.19 11.58
CA VAL A 7 -4.45 3.74 10.40
C VAL A 7 -3.42 4.78 10.84
N PRO A 8 -2.14 4.69 10.41
CA PRO A 8 -1.12 5.68 10.69
C PRO A 8 -1.55 7.05 10.18
N LYS A 9 -1.42 8.09 11.01
CA LYS A 9 -1.67 9.47 10.59
C LYS A 9 -0.38 10.17 10.19
N ASN A 10 0.71 9.80 10.83
CA ASN A 10 2.05 10.30 10.57
C ASN A 10 3.04 9.14 10.44
N ARG A 11 4.25 9.45 10.01
CA ARG A 11 5.34 8.49 9.82
C ARG A 11 5.70 7.77 11.13
N GLU A 12 5.61 8.46 12.25
CA GLU A 12 5.94 7.95 13.60
C GLU A 12 4.92 6.92 14.09
N ASP A 13 3.70 6.91 13.52
CA ASP A 13 2.69 5.89 13.84
C ASP A 13 3.01 4.54 13.17
N ILE A 14 3.97 4.50 12.22
CA ILE A 14 4.41 3.27 11.57
C ILE A 14 5.46 2.61 12.47
N THR A 15 5.01 1.66 13.29
CA THR A 15 5.85 0.89 14.21
C THR A 15 5.98 -0.56 13.75
N LEU A 16 6.95 -1.28 14.34
CA LEU A 16 7.12 -2.72 14.10
C LEU A 16 5.87 -3.51 14.53
N GLU A 17 5.25 -3.11 15.64
CA GLU A 17 3.99 -3.68 16.12
C GLU A 17 2.85 -3.47 15.11
N TRP A 18 2.74 -2.24 14.59
CA TRP A 18 1.74 -1.93 13.58
C TRP A 18 1.94 -2.73 12.29
N LEU A 19 3.18 -2.79 11.79
CA LEU A 19 3.53 -3.57 10.60
C LEU A 19 3.20 -5.06 10.78
N ASN A 20 3.57 -5.64 11.92
CA ASN A 20 3.22 -7.02 12.23
C ASN A 20 1.71 -7.21 12.35
N ALA A 21 0.97 -6.26 12.93
CA ALA A 21 -0.48 -6.34 13.02
C ALA A 21 -1.17 -6.38 11.64
N ILE A 22 -0.67 -5.61 10.66
CA ILE A 22 -1.27 -5.57 9.30
C ILE A 22 -0.78 -6.70 8.38
N LEU A 23 0.43 -7.24 8.60
CA LEU A 23 1.03 -8.26 7.73
C LEU A 23 0.88 -9.69 8.25
N ASN A 24 0.68 -9.89 9.55
CA ASN A 24 0.47 -11.22 10.13
C ASN A 24 -0.74 -11.99 9.55
N PRO A 25 -1.87 -11.35 9.18
CA PRO A 25 -2.95 -12.04 8.46
C PRO A 25 -2.53 -12.65 7.11
N HIS A 26 -1.38 -12.23 6.58
CA HIS A 26 -0.78 -12.72 5.34
C HIS A 26 0.43 -13.63 5.60
N GLU A 27 0.60 -14.14 6.83
CA GLU A 27 1.70 -15.02 7.24
C GLU A 27 3.09 -14.39 7.06
N ILE A 28 3.16 -13.07 7.16
CA ILE A 28 4.40 -12.29 7.07
C ILE A 28 4.70 -11.69 8.44
N THR A 29 5.86 -12.05 9.01
CA THR A 29 6.37 -11.47 10.26
C THR A 29 7.51 -10.51 9.94
N VAL A 30 7.41 -9.26 10.39
CA VAL A 30 8.45 -8.25 10.19
C VAL A 30 9.43 -8.32 11.36
N GLU A 31 10.70 -8.58 11.05
CA GLU A 31 11.80 -8.55 12.03
C GLU A 31 12.29 -7.12 12.24
N LYS A 32 12.54 -6.42 11.12
CA LYS A 32 13.01 -5.03 11.14
C LYS A 32 12.50 -4.28 9.93
N PHE A 33 12.50 -2.96 10.05
CA PHE A 33 12.21 -2.10 8.91
C PHE A 33 13.01 -0.81 8.98
N GLU A 34 13.20 -0.22 7.81
CA GLU A 34 13.79 1.10 7.68
C GLU A 34 13.00 1.94 6.66
N PHE A 35 13.07 3.25 6.84
CA PHE A 35 12.49 4.19 5.90
C PHE A 35 13.52 4.51 4.82
N VAL A 36 13.28 4.06 3.60
CA VAL A 36 14.23 4.20 2.47
C VAL A 36 14.07 5.54 1.76
N GLY A 37 12.98 6.26 2.04
CA GLY A 37 12.77 7.60 1.55
C GLY A 37 11.32 8.03 1.58
N ASP A 38 11.13 9.33 1.40
CA ASP A 38 9.83 9.91 1.11
C ASP A 38 9.74 10.11 -0.40
N SER A 39 8.56 9.91 -0.97
CA SER A 39 8.28 10.20 -2.38
C SER A 39 8.27 11.72 -2.68
N LYS A 40 9.28 12.47 -2.29
CA LYS A 40 9.39 13.92 -2.58
C LYS A 40 9.38 14.23 -4.09
N PHE A 41 9.63 13.23 -4.92
CA PHE A 41 9.58 13.34 -6.39
C PHE A 41 8.23 12.98 -7.01
N ALA A 42 7.30 12.38 -6.25
CA ALA A 42 5.93 12.26 -6.71
C ALA A 42 5.28 13.63 -6.54
N ARG A 43 4.85 14.28 -7.64
CA ARG A 43 4.04 15.52 -7.59
C ARG A 43 2.62 15.27 -7.04
N GLY A 44 2.44 14.24 -6.21
CA GLY A 44 1.17 13.88 -5.62
C GLY A 44 0.84 14.84 -4.48
N CYS A 45 0.07 15.88 -4.77
CA CYS A 45 -0.44 16.77 -3.72
C CYS A 45 -1.52 16.10 -2.86
N LEU A 46 -2.12 14.99 -3.30
CA LEU A 46 -3.29 14.38 -2.69
C LEU A 46 -2.99 13.27 -1.67
N SER A 47 -1.73 12.94 -1.45
CA SER A 47 -1.32 11.88 -0.52
C SER A 47 0.17 11.94 -0.23
N ASP A 48 0.56 11.49 0.96
CA ASP A 48 1.96 11.25 1.27
C ASP A 48 2.28 9.78 0.98
N LEU A 49 3.39 9.50 0.27
CA LEU A 49 3.90 8.12 0.12
C LEU A 49 5.22 7.96 0.85
N ILE A 50 5.23 6.97 1.74
CA ILE A 50 6.36 6.57 2.56
C ILE A 50 6.84 5.22 2.04
N ARG A 51 8.15 5.10 1.78
CA ARG A 51 8.75 3.84 1.33
C ARG A 51 9.51 3.19 2.47
N LEU A 52 9.24 1.91 2.69
CA LEU A 52 9.86 1.07 3.70
C LEU A 52 10.61 -0.08 3.02
N GLN A 53 11.78 -0.41 3.55
CA GLN A 53 12.41 -1.71 3.32
C GLN A 53 12.20 -2.52 4.59
N LEU A 54 11.64 -3.71 4.43
CA LEU A 54 11.36 -4.63 5.51
C LEU A 54 12.31 -5.82 5.39
N GLN A 55 12.78 -6.33 6.53
CA GLN A 55 13.24 -7.71 6.60
C GLN A 55 12.15 -8.54 7.24
N VAL A 56 11.69 -9.55 6.51
CA VAL A 56 10.50 -10.31 6.86
C VAL A 56 10.81 -11.80 6.86
N TYR A 57 10.13 -12.53 7.74
CA TYR A 57 10.01 -13.96 7.64
C TYR A 57 8.71 -14.32 6.93
N SER A 58 8.82 -14.96 5.75
CA SER A 58 7.68 -15.56 5.05
C SER A 58 7.55 -17.04 5.46
N GLN A 59 6.31 -17.56 5.50
CA GLN A 59 6.00 -18.99 5.71
C GLN A 59 6.68 -19.63 6.95
N ASN A 60 6.04 -19.46 8.12
CA ASN A 60 6.42 -20.11 9.38
C ASN A 60 7.84 -19.79 9.91
N GLY A 61 8.39 -18.61 9.60
CA GLY A 61 9.63 -18.15 10.24
C GLY A 61 10.92 -18.65 9.58
N THR A 62 10.83 -19.23 8.37
CA THR A 62 11.95 -20.05 7.85
C THR A 62 12.89 -19.27 6.94
N VAL A 63 12.39 -18.27 6.21
CA VAL A 63 13.19 -17.52 5.22
C VAL A 63 13.15 -16.04 5.54
N LEU A 64 14.33 -15.46 5.79
CA LEU A 64 14.49 -14.01 5.92
C LEU A 64 14.62 -13.41 4.52
N GLU A 65 13.66 -12.60 4.12
CA GLU A 65 13.60 -11.95 2.82
C GLU A 65 13.53 -10.43 2.99
N GLU A 66 13.98 -9.72 1.95
CA GLU A 66 13.79 -8.29 1.85
C GLU A 66 12.52 -7.97 1.07
N MET A 67 11.67 -7.12 1.64
CA MET A 67 10.41 -6.70 1.04
C MET A 67 10.30 -5.18 1.03
N GLY A 68 10.05 -4.59 -0.15
CA GLY A 68 9.68 -3.19 -0.27
C GLY A 68 8.19 -3.00 0.03
N LEU A 69 7.87 -2.05 0.91
CA LEU A 69 6.49 -1.66 1.21
C LEU A 69 6.29 -0.17 0.96
N VAL A 70 5.18 0.19 0.31
CA VAL A 70 4.76 1.58 0.14
C VAL A 70 3.54 1.83 1.00
N VAL A 71 3.65 2.77 1.93
CA VAL A 71 2.52 3.24 2.74
C VAL A 71 2.04 4.55 2.17
N LYS A 72 0.78 4.58 1.72
CA LYS A 72 0.10 5.78 1.26
C LYS A 72 -0.81 6.30 2.36
N SER A 73 -0.55 7.52 2.83
CA SER A 73 -1.37 8.18 3.85
C SER A 73 -2.00 9.47 3.32
N LEU A 74 -2.97 9.98 4.09
CA LEU A 74 -3.52 11.31 3.85
C LEU A 74 -2.38 12.35 3.85
N PRO A 75 -2.50 13.41 3.04
CA PRO A 75 -1.48 14.44 2.99
C PRO A 75 -1.33 15.09 4.37
N SER A 76 -0.09 15.39 4.73
CA SER A 76 0.29 16.11 5.95
C SER A 76 -0.26 17.54 5.98
N ASN A 77 -0.43 18.18 4.82
CA ASN A 77 -1.06 19.49 4.70
C ASN A 77 -2.57 19.43 5.04
N PRO A 78 -3.04 20.13 6.10
CA PRO A 78 -4.43 20.10 6.54
C PRO A 78 -5.46 20.57 5.50
N ASP A 79 -5.12 21.60 4.70
CA ASP A 79 -6.03 22.17 3.70
C ASP A 79 -6.28 21.15 2.59
N VAL A 80 -5.21 20.48 2.14
CA VAL A 80 -5.31 19.45 1.11
C VAL A 80 -5.98 18.19 1.67
N ARG A 81 -5.72 17.85 2.94
CA ARG A 81 -6.37 16.72 3.62
C ARG A 81 -7.88 16.89 3.68
N GLY A 82 -8.36 18.09 4.02
CA GLY A 82 -9.80 18.40 4.03
C GLY A 82 -10.43 18.21 2.65
N TYR A 83 -9.76 18.70 1.60
CA TYR A 83 -10.20 18.50 0.23
C TYR A 83 -10.23 17.01 -0.16
N VAL A 84 -9.16 16.27 0.14
CA VAL A 84 -9.02 14.84 -0.21
C VAL A 84 -10.13 14.00 0.43
N LEU A 85 -10.40 14.24 1.72
CA LEU A 85 -11.46 13.56 2.46
C LEU A 85 -12.84 13.95 1.93
N GLY A 86 -13.08 15.24 1.68
CA GLY A 86 -14.37 15.72 1.18
C GLY A 86 -14.74 15.20 -0.21
N LYS A 87 -13.74 14.83 -1.02
CA LYS A 87 -13.94 14.23 -2.35
C LYS A 87 -13.92 12.70 -2.35
N GLY A 88 -13.64 12.06 -1.21
CA GLY A 88 -13.65 10.61 -1.08
C GLY A 88 -12.54 9.90 -1.87
N TYR A 89 -11.42 10.58 -2.17
CA TYR A 89 -10.38 10.01 -3.04
C TYR A 89 -9.78 8.72 -2.46
N CYS A 90 -9.56 8.66 -1.15
CA CYS A 90 -9.01 7.46 -0.51
C CYS A 90 -9.98 6.27 -0.60
N GLN A 91 -11.29 6.50 -0.42
CA GLN A 91 -12.30 5.45 -0.55
C GLN A 91 -12.38 4.94 -1.99
N ASN A 92 -12.37 5.85 -2.97
CA ASN A 92 -12.37 5.48 -4.39
C ASN A 92 -11.10 4.69 -4.77
N GLU A 93 -9.95 5.06 -4.21
CA GLU A 93 -8.69 4.34 -4.43
C GLU A 93 -8.72 2.94 -3.81
N VAL A 94 -9.21 2.80 -2.57
CA VAL A 94 -9.41 1.48 -1.95
C VAL A 94 -10.34 0.64 -2.82
N GLN A 95 -11.48 1.19 -3.24
CA GLN A 95 -12.44 0.52 -4.11
C GLN A 95 -11.80 0.11 -5.45
N MET A 96 -10.95 0.96 -6.03
CA MET A 96 -10.23 0.65 -7.26
C MET A 96 -9.38 -0.62 -7.08
N TYR A 97 -8.63 -0.72 -5.97
CA TYR A 97 -7.77 -1.88 -5.71
C TYR A 97 -8.53 -3.14 -5.27
N THR A 98 -9.61 -3.00 -4.50
CA THR A 98 -10.31 -4.15 -3.89
C THR A 98 -11.47 -4.68 -4.73
N GLU A 99 -12.07 -3.86 -5.59
CA GLU A 99 -13.25 -4.23 -6.36
C GLU A 99 -13.01 -4.12 -7.87
N VAL A 100 -12.56 -2.94 -8.33
CA VAL A 100 -12.49 -2.64 -9.77
C VAL A 100 -11.37 -3.41 -10.46
N LEU A 101 -10.15 -3.39 -9.92
CA LEU A 101 -9.01 -4.10 -10.52
C LEU A 101 -9.23 -5.63 -10.57
N PRO A 102 -9.73 -6.29 -9.51
CA PRO A 102 -10.12 -7.70 -9.60
C PRO A 102 -11.17 -7.97 -10.69
N ALA A 103 -12.20 -7.13 -10.79
CA ALA A 103 -13.23 -7.28 -11.82
C ALA A 103 -12.67 -7.11 -13.23
N ILE A 104 -11.78 -6.14 -13.45
CA ILE A 104 -11.06 -5.96 -14.72
C ILE A 104 -10.22 -7.20 -15.01
N ASN A 105 -9.48 -7.72 -14.02
CA ASN A 105 -8.65 -8.91 -14.23
C ASN A 105 -9.49 -10.12 -14.63
N SER A 106 -10.61 -10.38 -13.94
CA SER A 106 -11.53 -11.47 -14.29
C SER A 106 -12.16 -11.30 -15.68
N PHE A 107 -12.43 -10.06 -16.09
CA PHE A 107 -12.89 -9.80 -17.45
C PHE A 107 -11.80 -10.12 -18.49
N LEU A 108 -10.55 -9.69 -18.24
CA LEU A 108 -9.42 -9.98 -19.12
C LEU A 108 -9.12 -11.49 -19.20
N ASP A 109 -9.29 -12.23 -18.09
CA ASP A 109 -9.27 -13.69 -18.06
C ASP A 109 -10.31 -14.28 -19.02
N SER A 110 -11.56 -13.80 -18.94
CA SER A 110 -12.65 -14.29 -19.80
C SER A 110 -12.42 -14.03 -21.29
N CYS A 111 -11.64 -13.00 -21.62
CA CYS A 111 -11.25 -12.68 -22.99
C CYS A 111 -9.97 -13.39 -23.45
N GLY A 112 -9.34 -14.22 -22.61
CA GLY A 112 -8.10 -14.93 -22.94
C GLY A 112 -6.89 -14.01 -23.09
N VAL A 113 -6.87 -12.85 -22.44
CA VAL A 113 -5.76 -11.89 -22.53
C VAL A 113 -4.55 -12.42 -21.72
N PRO A 114 -3.37 -12.59 -22.34
CA PRO A 114 -2.17 -13.04 -21.62
C PRO A 114 -1.73 -12.02 -20.57
N ASP A 115 -1.19 -12.50 -19.43
CA ASP A 115 -0.73 -11.65 -18.32
C ASP A 115 0.27 -10.56 -18.77
N SER A 116 1.12 -10.86 -19.75
CA SER A 116 2.08 -9.91 -20.32
C SER A 116 1.44 -8.67 -20.96
N HIS A 117 0.15 -8.75 -21.28
CA HIS A 117 -0.64 -7.66 -21.87
C HIS A 117 -1.63 -7.04 -20.88
N ARG A 118 -1.65 -7.54 -19.63
CA ARG A 118 -2.51 -7.01 -18.56
C ARG A 118 -1.80 -5.84 -17.88
N PHE A 119 -2.57 -4.79 -17.61
CA PHE A 119 -2.11 -3.59 -16.89
C PHE A 119 -0.72 -3.11 -17.35
N PRO A 120 -0.51 -2.84 -18.66
CA PRO A 120 0.80 -2.40 -19.15
C PRO A 120 1.23 -1.19 -18.32
N PHE A 121 2.45 -1.25 -17.77
CA PHE A 121 3.01 -0.15 -17.01
C PHE A 121 2.75 1.15 -17.78
N PRO A 122 2.08 2.15 -17.17
CA PRO A 122 1.91 3.42 -17.86
C PRO A 122 3.30 3.93 -18.21
N LYS A 123 3.57 4.09 -19.51
CA LYS A 123 4.74 4.82 -19.98
C LYS A 123 4.50 6.27 -19.61
N CYS A 124 4.95 6.66 -18.42
CA CYS A 124 4.97 8.06 -18.01
C CYS A 124 5.98 8.77 -18.93
N TYR A 125 5.48 9.63 -19.82
CA TYR A 125 6.27 10.57 -20.62
C TYR A 125 6.42 11.89 -19.87
#